data_AF-A0A965NME0-F1
#
_entry.id   AF-A0A965NME0-F1
#
_cell.length_a   1.000
_cell.length_b   1.000
_cell.length_c   1.000
_cell.angle_alpha   90.00
_cell.angle_beta   90.00
_cell.angle_gamma   90.00
#
_symmetry.space_group_name_H-M   'P 1'
#
loop_
_entity.id
_entity.type
_entity.pdbx_description
1 polymer ?
#
loop_
_entity_poly.entity_id
_entity_poly.type
_entity_poly.pdbx_seq_one_letter_code
_entity_poly.pdbx_strand_id
1 'polypeptide(L)' 'LAEELEIEIEAQDFEDVDTIGGLMAQKLGRVPITGSTVDLGGWSITSERPIGRRRRISSVLIEKLVEPVSNAE' A
#
# COMPACT_ATOMS: atom_id res chain seq x y z
N LEU A 1 11.59 2.60 -0.22
CA LEU A 1 10.23 3.04 -0.59
C LEU A 1 9.96 4.43 -0.05
N ALA A 2 10.01 4.62 1.28
CA ALA A 2 9.72 5.92 1.87
C ALA A 2 10.67 7.03 1.39
N GLU A 3 11.97 6.72 1.36
CA GLU A 3 13.01 7.60 0.83
C GLU A 3 12.81 7.92 -0.66
N GLU A 4 12.48 6.91 -1.48
CA GLU A 4 12.28 7.07 -2.94
C GLU A 4 11.03 7.91 -3.27
N LEU A 5 9.98 7.82 -2.46
CA LEU A 5 8.73 8.54 -2.68
C LEU A 5 8.65 9.85 -1.88
N GLU A 6 9.71 10.21 -1.16
CA GLU A 6 9.77 11.38 -0.27
C GLU A 6 8.57 11.46 0.68
N ILE A 7 8.13 10.31 1.20
CA ILE A 7 6.99 10.20 2.12
C ILE A 7 7.46 10.09 3.57
N GLU A 8 6.76 10.80 4.44
CA GLU A 8 6.88 10.62 5.89
C GLU A 8 5.88 9.54 6.33
N ILE A 9 6.40 8.47 6.92
CA ILE A 9 5.61 7.43 7.58
C ILE A 9 5.91 7.52 9.07
N GLU A 10 4.87 7.57 9.89
CA GLU A 10 5.05 7.58 11.34
C GLU A 10 5.66 6.26 11.81
N ALA A 11 6.61 6.31 12.75
CA ALA A 11 7.29 5.10 13.24
C ALA A 11 6.31 4.03 13.78
N GLN A 12 5.21 4.46 14.38
CA GLN A 12 4.16 3.58 14.89
C GLN A 12 3.44 2.78 13.78
N ASP A 13 3.41 3.29 12.55
CA ASP A 13 2.71 2.65 11.44
C ASP A 13 3.49 1.46 10.87
N PHE A 14 4.80 1.33 11.15
CA PHE A 14 5.65 0.26 10.61
C PHE A 14 6.56 -0.41 11.65
N GLU A 15 6.36 -0.15 12.96
CA GLU A 15 7.23 -0.65 14.04
C GLU A 15 7.43 -2.18 13.98
N ASP A 16 6.37 -2.93 13.65
CA ASP A 16 6.40 -4.39 13.53
C ASP A 16 6.52 -4.90 12.08
N VAL A 17 6.80 -4.00 11.11
CA VAL A 17 6.62 -4.32 9.69
C VAL A 17 7.70 -3.77 8.76
N ASP A 18 8.45 -4.69 8.17
CA ASP A 18 9.59 -4.35 7.29
C ASP A 18 9.23 -4.23 5.80
N THR A 19 7.99 -4.55 5.40
CA THR A 19 7.61 -4.67 3.98
C THR A 19 6.33 -3.91 3.66
N ILE A 20 6.22 -3.40 2.43
CA ILE A 20 5.00 -2.71 1.99
C ILE A 20 3.76 -3.61 2.08
N GLY A 21 3.89 -4.91 1.74
CA GLY A 21 2.78 -5.85 1.85
C GLY A 21 2.33 -6.08 3.30
N GLY A 22 3.26 -6.04 4.26
CA GLY A 22 2.93 -6.09 5.67
C GLY A 22 2.29 -4.79 6.17
N LEU A 23 2.78 -3.64 5.72
CA LEU A 23 2.22 -2.32 6.06
C LEU A 23 0.77 -2.20 5.54
N MET A 24 0.53 -2.68 4.32
CA MET A 24 -0.82 -2.83 3.77
C MET A 24 -1.67 -3.77 4.63
N ALA A 25 -1.12 -4.88 5.10
CA ALA A 25 -1.85 -5.84 5.94
C ALA A 25 -2.24 -5.22 7.30
N GLN A 26 -1.33 -4.47 7.91
CA GLN A 26 -1.57 -3.74 9.16
C GLN A 26 -2.66 -2.69 8.98
N LYS A 27 -2.58 -1.86 7.93
CA LYS A 27 -3.62 -0.84 7.64
C LYS A 27 -4.98 -1.46 7.28
N LEU A 28 -5.00 -2.56 6.53
CA LEU A 28 -6.25 -3.23 6.13
C LEU A 28 -6.83 -4.15 7.23
N GLY A 29 -6.05 -4.48 8.26
CA GLY A 29 -6.40 -5.47 9.29
C GLY A 29 -6.55 -6.91 8.76
N ARG A 30 -6.13 -7.17 7.52
CA ARG A 30 -6.26 -8.47 6.84
C ARG A 30 -5.18 -8.63 5.78
N VAL A 31 -4.95 -9.87 5.34
CA VAL A 31 -4.03 -10.15 4.22
C VAL A 31 -4.52 -9.40 2.96
N PRO A 32 -3.71 -8.49 2.38
CA PRO A 32 -4.13 -7.78 1.18
C PRO A 32 -4.25 -8.76 0.02
N ILE A 33 -5.37 -8.68 -0.69
CA ILE A 33 -5.60 -9.42 -1.92
C ILE A 33 -5.23 -8.54 -3.12
N THR A 34 -5.11 -9.13 -4.30
CA THR A 34 -4.97 -8.37 -5.55
C THR A 34 -6.10 -7.34 -5.68
N GLY A 35 -5.73 -6.10 -6.01
CA GLY A 35 -6.64 -4.95 -6.08
C GLY A 35 -6.94 -4.30 -4.73
N SER A 36 -6.33 -4.75 -3.63
CA SER A 36 -6.44 -4.03 -2.34
C SER A 36 -5.63 -2.75 -2.42
N THR A 37 -6.23 -1.64 -2.02
CA THR A 37 -5.61 -0.30 -2.06
C THR A 37 -5.51 0.29 -0.66
N VAL A 38 -4.41 0.98 -0.38
CA VAL A 38 -4.22 1.78 0.84
C VAL A 38 -3.63 3.14 0.50
N ASP A 39 -3.98 4.14 1.30
CA ASP A 39 -3.45 5.49 1.17
C ASP A 39 -2.30 5.73 2.16
N LEU A 40 -1.23 6.34 1.66
CA LEU A 40 -0.02 6.55 2.43
C LEU A 40 0.75 7.77 1.92
N GLY A 41 0.90 8.79 2.78
CA GLY A 41 1.73 9.97 2.50
C GLY A 41 1.38 10.70 1.20
N GLY A 42 0.09 10.73 0.80
CA GLY A 42 -0.32 11.33 -0.48
C GLY A 42 -0.18 10.43 -1.70
N TRP A 43 0.01 9.12 -1.50
CA TRP A 43 0.04 8.11 -2.56
C TRP A 43 -1.01 7.02 -2.32
N SER A 44 -1.58 6.53 -3.41
CA SER A 44 -2.45 5.36 -3.47
C SER A 44 -1.60 4.16 -3.84
N ILE A 45 -1.59 3.14 -2.96
CA ILE A 45 -0.79 1.94 -3.11
C ILE A 45 -1.73 0.76 -3.32
N THR A 46 -1.73 0.21 -4.54
CA THR A 46 -2.59 -0.91 -4.92
C THR A 46 -1.79 -2.20 -5.05
N SER A 47 -2.24 -3.26 -4.37
CA SER A 47 -1.66 -4.59 -4.42
C SER A 47 -1.90 -5.23 -5.78
N GLU A 48 -0.84 -5.55 -6.49
CA GLU A 48 -0.95 -6.20 -7.79
C GLU A 48 -0.89 -7.73 -7.66
N ARG A 49 -1.29 -8.40 -8.73
CA ARG A 49 -1.28 -9.86 -8.77
C ARG A 49 0.16 -10.36 -8.77
N PRO A 50 0.52 -11.34 -7.94
CA PRO A 50 1.78 -12.03 -8.09
C PRO A 50 1.93 -12.65 -9.49
N ILE A 51 3.02 -12.33 -10.17
CA ILE A 51 3.46 -13.08 -11.35
C ILE A 51 4.05 -14.42 -10.85
N GLY A 52 3.30 -15.52 -11.02
CA GLY A 52 3.76 -16.90 -10.76
C GLY A 52 3.02 -17.66 -9.65
N ARG A 53 3.58 -18.80 -9.21
CA ARG A 53 2.92 -19.79 -8.32
C ARG A 53 2.97 -19.44 -6.81
N ARG A 54 3.40 -18.23 -6.43
CA ARG A 54 3.67 -17.91 -5.02
C ARG A 54 2.59 -17.00 -4.45
N ARG A 55 1.98 -17.46 -3.35
CA ARG A 55 0.96 -16.79 -2.53
C ARG A 55 1.48 -15.55 -1.78
N ARG A 56 2.27 -14.69 -2.43
CA ARG A 56 2.83 -13.46 -1.86
C ARG A 56 2.53 -12.31 -2.80
N ILE A 57 2.24 -11.12 -2.30
CA ILE A 57 2.18 -9.91 -3.13
C ILE A 57 3.59 -9.69 -3.69
N SER A 58 3.75 -9.71 -5.02
CA SER A 58 5.06 -9.55 -5.67
C SER A 58 5.35 -8.10 -6.02
N SER A 59 4.32 -7.34 -6.41
CA SER A 59 4.40 -5.95 -6.83
C SER A 59 3.23 -5.15 -6.26
N VAL A 60 3.44 -3.84 -6.19
CA VAL A 60 2.40 -2.85 -5.87
C VAL A 60 2.47 -1.76 -6.93
N LEU A 61 1.30 -1.28 -7.36
CA LEU A 61 1.16 -0.09 -8.16
C LEU A 61 1.06 1.11 -7.22
N ILE A 62 1.85 2.15 -7.46
CA ILE A 62 1.88 3.35 -6.64
C ILE A 62 1.52 4.53 -7.53
N GLU A 63 0.48 5.24 -7.16
CA GLU A 63 -0.04 6.39 -7.90
C GLU A 63 -0.12 7.57 -6.96
N LYS A 64 0.22 8.76 -7.46
CA LYS A 64 0.06 9.98 -6.67
C LYS A 64 -1.43 10.20 -6.45
N LEU A 65 -1.85 10.42 -5.20
CA LEU A 65 -3.23 10.83 -4.93
C LEU A 65 -3.39 12.24 -5.53
N VAL A 66 -3.95 12.29 -6.74
CA VAL A 66 -4.65 13.48 -7.18
C VAL A 66 -5.87 13.56 -6.26
N GLU A 67 -6.01 14.65 -5.50
CA GLU A 67 -7.09 14.82 -4.53
C GLU A 67 -8.41 14.26 -5.10
N PRO A 68 -9.10 13.38 -4.37
CA PRO A 68 -10.33 12.81 -4.88
C PRO A 68 -11.32 13.96 -5.10
N VAL A 69 -11.75 14.16 -6.35
CA VAL A 69 -13.10 14.64 -6.58
C VAL A 69 -14.01 13.62 -5.90
N SER A 70 -14.56 14.02 -4.76
CA SER A 70 -15.47 13.24 -3.94
C SER A 70 -16.70 12.85 -4.76
N ASN A 71 -16.67 11.71 -5.44
CA ASN A 71 -17.89 11.10 -5.92
C ASN A 71 -18.32 10.04 -4.90
N ALA A 72 -18.91 10.55 -3.82
CA ALA A 72 -19.98 9.83 -3.15
C ALA A 72 -21.21 9.95 -4.06
N GLU A 73 -21.67 8.84 -4.62
CA GLU A 73 -23.03 8.67 -5.14
C GLU A 73 -23.67 7.48 -4.43
#